data_AF-A0A972RZL2-F1
#
_entry.id   AF-A0A972RZL2-F1
#
_cell.length_a   1.000
_cell.length_b   1.000
_cell.length_c   1.000
_cell.angle_alpha   90.00
_cell.angle_beta   90.00
_cell.angle_gamma   90.00
#
_symmetry.space_group_name_H-M   'P 1'
#
loop_
_entity.id
_entity.type
_entity.pdbx_description
1 polymer ?
#
loop_
_entity_poly.entity_id
_entity_poly.type
_entity_poly.pdbx_seq_one_letter_code
_entity_poly.pdbx_strand_id
1 'polypeptide(L)'
;MVEIHQFSPSALSGDGVGNGMFYLQRILRSLGFISNIYAENIEDILGDRVLSYKKIDRSNRNQILLVHYSIYYDFSIWLDGIECRKIMIYHN
;
A
#
# COMPACT_ATOMS: atom_id res chain seq x y z
N MET A 1 3.85 -10.61 -15.12
CA MET A 1 3.60 -11.18 -13.77
C MET A 1 2.57 -10.30 -13.07
N VAL A 2 1.72 -10.82 -12.18
CA VAL A 2 0.79 -9.99 -11.40
C VAL A 2 1.57 -9.37 -10.24
N GLU A 3 1.39 -8.06 -10.01
CA GLU A 3 2.02 -7.33 -8.91
C GLU A 3 0.98 -7.06 -7.81
N ILE A 4 1.37 -7.18 -6.54
CA ILE A 4 0.47 -6.97 -5.40
C ILE A 4 1.08 -5.94 -4.47
N HIS A 5 0.58 -4.71 -4.57
CA HIS A 5 1.05 -3.57 -3.80
C HIS A 5 0.12 -3.23 -2.65
N GLN A 6 0.62 -2.43 -1.72
CA GLN A 6 -0.11 -2.00 -0.53
C GLN A 6 -0.10 -0.48 -0.44
N PHE A 7 -1.21 0.11 0.03
CA PHE A 7 -1.33 1.54 0.27
C PHE A 7 -2.01 1.82 1.61
N SER A 8 -1.47 2.78 2.35
CA SER A 8 -2.12 3.44 3.48
C SER A 8 -1.74 4.93 3.45
N PRO A 9 -2.57 5.88 3.94
CA PRO A 9 -2.21 7.29 3.93
C PRO A 9 -0.90 7.58 4.66
N SER A 10 -0.63 6.85 5.73
CA SER A 10 0.56 7.01 6.56
C SER A 10 1.27 5.67 6.75
N ALA A 11 2.59 5.71 6.74
CA ALA A 11 3.44 4.61 7.19
C ALA A 11 4.28 5.10 8.37
N LEU A 12 4.00 4.56 9.54
CA LEU A 12 4.65 4.91 10.79
C LEU A 12 5.35 3.67 11.37
N SER A 13 6.48 3.87 12.03
CA SER A 13 7.20 2.81 12.70
C SER A 13 6.46 2.41 13.97
N GLY A 14 6.23 1.11 14.14
CA GLY A 14 5.60 0.56 15.34
C GLY A 14 4.08 0.69 15.40
N ASP A 15 3.41 1.26 14.39
CA ASP A 15 1.96 1.30 14.33
C ASP A 15 1.36 -0.04 13.83
N GLY A 16 0.09 -0.29 14.14
CA GLY A 16 -0.59 -1.54 13.79
C GLY A 16 -0.73 -1.76 12.27
N VAL A 17 -1.02 -0.68 11.53
CA VAL A 17 -1.23 -0.76 10.08
C VAL A 17 0.09 -1.00 9.36
N GLY A 18 1.13 -0.22 9.69
CA GLY A 18 2.47 -0.37 9.14
C GLY A 18 3.07 -1.75 9.39
N ASN A 19 2.98 -2.25 10.62
CA ASN A 19 3.43 -3.60 10.96
C ASN A 19 2.70 -4.67 10.13
N GLY A 20 1.38 -4.53 9.95
CA GLY A 20 0.58 -5.39 9.07
C GLY A 20 1.05 -5.35 7.62
N MET A 21 1.28 -4.15 7.07
CA MET A 21 1.80 -3.97 5.71
C MET A 21 3.15 -4.65 5.50
N PHE A 22 4.10 -4.48 6.44
CA PHE A 22 5.42 -5.10 6.32
C PHE A 22 5.38 -6.62 6.47
N TYR A 23 4.54 -7.14 7.37
CA TYR A 23 4.37 -8.59 7.53
C TYR A 23 3.81 -9.23 6.25
N LEU A 24 2.75 -8.64 5.69
CA LEU A 24 2.13 -9.13 4.46
C LEU A 24 3.06 -8.97 3.25
N GLN A 25 3.79 -7.86 3.13
CA GLN A 25 4.81 -7.67 2.09
C GLN A 25 5.83 -8.81 2.10
N ARG A 26 6.32 -9.21 3.28
CA ARG A 26 7.28 -10.29 3.42
C ARG A 26 6.72 -11.61 2.87
N ILE A 27 5.46 -11.93 3.18
CA ILE A 27 4.78 -13.13 2.68
C ILE A 27 4.60 -13.06 1.16
N LEU A 28 4.11 -11.93 0.62
CA LEU A 28 3.92 -11.76 -0.81
C LEU A 28 5.23 -11.92 -1.59
N ARG A 29 6.30 -11.31 -1.09
CA ARG A 29 7.64 -11.45 -1.67
C ARG A 29 8.16 -12.88 -1.59
N SER A 30 7.94 -13.60 -0.48
CA SER A 30 8.35 -15.01 -0.38
C SER A 30 7.57 -15.95 -1.31
N LEU A 31 6.36 -15.55 -1.73
CA LEU A 31 5.56 -16.24 -2.74
C LEU A 31 5.93 -15.86 -4.19
N GLY A 32 6.90 -14.96 -4.38
CA GLY A 32 7.39 -14.55 -5.71
C GLY A 32 6.68 -13.35 -6.34
N PHE A 33 5.79 -12.67 -5.60
CA PHE A 33 5.16 -11.44 -6.10
C PHE A 33 6.07 -10.22 -5.92
N ILE A 34 6.00 -9.29 -6.87
CA ILE A 34 6.46 -7.92 -6.64
C ILE A 34 5.48 -7.26 -5.69
N SER A 35 6.00 -6.72 -4.57
CA SER A 35 5.18 -6.06 -3.56
C SER A 35 5.89 -4.85 -2.98
N ASN A 36 5.27 -3.68 -3.18
CA ASN A 36 5.73 -2.39 -2.68
C ASN A 36 4.68 -1.85 -1.71
N ILE A 37 5.13 -1.05 -0.75
CA ILE A 37 4.26 -0.31 0.17
C ILE A 37 4.32 1.16 -0.25
N TYR A 38 3.16 1.78 -0.34
CA TYR A 38 2.98 3.16 -0.73
C TYR A 38 2.28 3.96 0.36
N ALA A 39 2.74 5.19 0.61
CA ALA A 39 2.06 6.11 1.52
C ALA A 39 2.24 7.57 1.10
N GLU A 40 1.38 8.45 1.62
CA GLU A 40 1.56 9.90 1.51
C GLU A 40 2.54 10.39 2.58
N ASN A 41 2.25 10.07 3.84
CA ASN A 41 3.06 10.44 4.98
C ASN A 41 3.97 9.27 5.35
N ILE A 42 5.28 9.47 5.21
CA ILE A 42 6.28 8.42 5.47
C ILE A 42 7.17 8.93 6.57
N GLU A 43 7.26 8.19 7.68
CA GLU A 43 8.26 8.48 8.71
C GLU A 43 9.67 8.28 8.15
N ASP A 44 10.60 9.18 8.47
CA ASP A 44 11.95 9.22 7.88
C ASP A 44 12.67 7.87 7.93
N ILE A 45 12.53 7.12 9.03
CA ILE A 45 13.15 5.80 9.21
C ILE A 45 12.65 4.73 8.22
N LEU A 46 11.51 4.98 7.55
CA LEU A 46 10.90 4.09 6.58
C LEU A 46 11.15 4.51 5.12
N GLY A 47 11.88 5.60 4.88
CA GLY A 47 12.08 6.17 3.53
C GLY A 47 12.66 5.21 2.49
N ASP A 48 13.50 4.26 2.92
CA ASP A 48 14.09 3.24 2.02
C ASP A 48 13.17 2.04 1.76
N ARG A 49 12.06 1.93 2.51
CA ARG A 49 11.18 0.75 2.51
C ARG A 49 9.78 1.06 1.98
N VAL A 50 9.37 2.33 2.04
CA VAL A 50 8.05 2.82 1.64
C VAL A 50 8.22 3.85 0.54
N LEU A 51 7.40 3.74 -0.50
CA LEU A 51 7.41 4.64 -1.65
C LEU A 51 6.31 5.70 -1.50
N SER A 52 6.53 6.88 -2.07
CA SER A 52 5.45 7.86 -2.20
C SER A 52 4.28 7.27 -3.00
N TYR A 53 3.05 7.47 -2.55
CA TYR A 53 1.82 7.08 -3.24
C TYR A 53 1.73 7.60 -4.69
N LYS A 54 2.41 8.71 -5.00
CA LYS A 54 2.51 9.27 -6.36
C LYS A 54 3.28 8.36 -7.34
N LYS A 55 4.04 7.39 -6.83
CA LYS A 55 4.78 6.41 -7.64
C LYS A 55 3.95 5.17 -8.00
N ILE A 56 2.68 5.09 -7.59
CA ILE A 56 1.79 4.03 -8.04
C ILE A 56 1.51 4.22 -9.53
N ASP A 57 1.73 3.15 -10.30
CA ASP A 57 1.32 3.14 -11.70
C ASP A 57 -0.21 3.13 -11.77
N ARG A 58 -0.79 4.20 -12.33
CA ARG A 58 -2.24 4.39 -12.37
C ARG A 58 -2.90 3.67 -13.55
N SER A 59 -2.14 3.25 -14.56
CA SER A 59 -2.66 2.62 -15.78
C SER A 59 -2.39 1.11 -15.84
N ASN A 60 -1.58 0.56 -14.92
CA ASN A 60 -1.37 -0.88 -14.83
C ASN A 60 -2.61 -1.63 -14.29
N ARG A 61 -3.43 -2.13 -15.21
CA ARG A 61 -4.64 -2.90 -14.89
C ARG A 61 -4.38 -4.30 -14.33
N ASN A 62 -3.16 -4.81 -14.49
CA ASN A 62 -2.80 -6.16 -14.08
C ASN A 62 -2.26 -6.24 -12.64
N GLN A 63 -2.07 -5.10 -11.97
CA GLN A 63 -1.70 -5.07 -10.56
C GLN A 63 -2.94 -5.18 -9.65
N ILE A 64 -2.69 -5.50 -8.38
CA ILE A 64 -3.66 -5.46 -7.29
C ILE A 64 -3.14 -4.47 -6.24
N LEU A 65 -4.03 -3.61 -5.74
CA LEU A 65 -3.74 -2.68 -4.67
C LEU A 65 -4.52 -3.05 -3.42
N LEU A 66 -3.80 -3.40 -2.35
CA LEU A 66 -4.36 -3.62 -1.02
C LEU A 66 -4.42 -2.27 -0.30
N VAL A 67 -5.62 -1.79 0.01
CA VAL A 67 -5.86 -0.47 0.60
C VAL A 67 -6.16 -0.63 2.08
N HIS A 68 -5.24 -0.20 2.94
CA HIS A 68 -5.33 -0.34 4.39
C HIS A 68 -6.09 0.84 5.00
N TYR A 69 -7.32 0.56 5.44
CA TYR A 69 -8.21 1.54 6.05
C TYR A 69 -8.29 1.33 7.57
N SER A 70 -7.95 2.35 8.37
CA SER A 70 -7.92 2.27 9.84
C SER A 70 -8.62 3.43 10.54
N ILE A 71 -8.47 4.63 10.01
CA ILE A 71 -9.17 5.84 10.43
C ILE A 71 -9.73 6.52 9.18
N TYR A 72 -10.69 7.43 9.33
CA TYR A 72 -11.17 8.20 8.19
C TYR A 72 -10.04 8.98 7.51
N TYR A 73 -9.96 8.86 6.19
CA TYR A 73 -9.12 9.66 5.31
C TYR A 73 -9.78 9.78 3.95
N ASP A 74 -9.66 10.95 3.30
CA ASP A 74 -10.26 11.17 1.99
C ASP A 74 -9.27 10.93 0.85
N PHE A 75 -9.11 9.65 0.49
CA PHE A 75 -8.39 9.23 -0.71
C PHE A 75 -9.33 8.66 -1.77
N SER A 76 -10.64 8.82 -1.61
CA SER A 76 -11.66 8.20 -2.46
C SER A 76 -11.47 8.58 -3.95
N ILE A 77 -11.46 9.88 -4.24
CA ILE A 77 -11.28 10.42 -5.60
C ILE A 77 -9.94 10.01 -6.21
N TRP A 78 -8.87 10.01 -5.40
CA TRP A 78 -7.55 9.58 -5.88
C TRP A 78 -7.52 8.09 -6.20
N LEU A 79 -8.08 7.26 -5.32
CA LEU A 79 -8.18 5.81 -5.51
C LEU A 79 -9.00 5.48 -6.76
N ASP A 80 -10.11 6.17 -7.01
CA ASP A 80 -10.95 5.98 -8.20
C ASP A 80 -10.15 6.15 -9.49
N GLY A 81 -9.18 7.07 -9.50
CA GLY A 81 -8.28 7.32 -10.61
C GLY A 81 -7.13 6.33 -10.80
N ILE A 82 -7.11 5.20 -10.09
CA ILE A 82 -6.14 4.09 -10.29
C ILE A 82 -6.87 2.94 -10.97
N GLU A 83 -6.46 2.56 -12.17
CA GLU A 83 -7.16 1.58 -13.00
C GLU A 83 -6.83 0.12 -12.65
N CYS A 84 -6.77 -0.24 -11.37
CA CYS A 84 -6.44 -1.60 -10.94
C CYS A 84 -7.49 -2.20 -10.00
N ARG A 85 -7.37 -3.52 -9.75
CA ARG A 85 -8.17 -4.18 -8.71
C ARG A 85 -7.75 -3.64 -7.34
N LYS A 86 -8.73 -3.24 -6.53
CA LYS A 86 -8.52 -2.71 -5.17
C LYS A 86 -9.18 -3.64 -4.17
N ILE A 87 -8.47 -4.00 -3.11
CA ILE A 87 -8.99 -4.81 -2.00
C ILE A 87 -8.81 -3.98 -0.73
N MET A 88 -9.91 -3.68 -0.04
CA MET A 88 -9.84 -2.99 1.24
C MET A 88 -9.43 -3.96 2.34
N ILE A 89 -8.44 -3.58 3.14
CA ILE A 89 -8.03 -4.24 4.38
C ILE A 89 -8.37 -3.30 5.52
N TYR A 90 -9.37 -3.66 6.32
CA TYR A 90 -9.81 -2.86 7.45
C TYR A 90 -9.00 -3.21 8.71
N HIS A 91 -8.55 -2.18 9.42
CA HIS A 91 -7.88 -2.27 10.73
C HIS A 91 -8.75 -1.53 11.76
N ASN A 92 -8.94 -2.11 12.94
CA ASN A 92 -9.66 -1.47 14.06
C ASN A 92 -8.72 -0.63 14.91
#